data_AF-A0A183D4E9-F1
#
_entry.id   AF-A0A183D4E9-F1
#
_cell.length_a   1.000
_cell.length_b   1.000
_cell.length_c   1.000
_cell.angle_alpha   90.00
_cell.angle_beta   90.00
_cell.angle_gamma   90.00
#
_symmetry.space_group_name_H-M   'P 1'
#
loop_
_entity.id
_entity.type
_entity.pdbx_description
1 polymer ?
#
loop_
_entity_poly.entity_id
_entity_poly.type
_entity_poly.pdbx_seq_one_letter_code
_entity_poly.pdbx_strand_id
1 'polypeptide(L)'
;MVNTLLHQDADARRRQLYVRTYNVIPLQDAGGLIEWIPNLNTFRNVLGPLMKEKCDSVMSEKEWFDRWVPNGTDEEKLERLRKEYYPRHPIVMPEWFRY
;
A
#
# COMPACT_ATOMS: atom_id res chain seq x y z
N MET A 1 6.10 23.38 -3.74
CA MET A 1 6.58 22.31 -2.82
C MET A 1 5.49 22.04 -1.79
N VAL A 2 4.97 20.80 -1.73
CA VAL A 2 3.78 20.47 -0.92
C VAL A 2 3.99 20.73 0.57
N ASN A 3 5.16 20.34 1.12
CA ASN A 3 5.46 20.59 2.52
C ASN A 3 5.51 22.07 2.89
N THR A 4 5.89 22.95 1.95
CA THR A 4 5.79 24.41 2.16
C THR A 4 4.34 24.86 2.28
N LEU A 5 3.45 24.33 1.43
CA LEU A 5 2.02 24.65 1.48
C LEU A 5 1.38 24.13 2.77
N LEU A 6 1.69 22.89 3.16
CA LEU A 6 1.26 22.30 4.45
C LEU A 6 1.77 23.12 5.64
N HIS A 7 2.98 23.67 5.54
CA HIS A 7 3.53 24.52 6.57
C HIS A 7 2.98 25.96 6.53
N GLN A 8 2.42 26.45 5.44
CA GLN A 8 1.79 27.77 5.37
C GLN A 8 0.34 27.76 5.85
N ASP A 9 -0.35 26.63 5.71
CA ASP A 9 -1.70 26.44 6.22
C ASP A 9 -1.73 26.24 7.75
N ALA A 10 -2.60 26.97 8.45
CA ALA A 10 -2.66 26.95 9.90
C ALA A 10 -3.21 25.64 10.46
N ASP A 11 -4.21 25.04 9.80
CA ASP A 11 -4.82 23.79 10.24
C ASP A 11 -3.89 22.59 10.01
N ALA A 12 -3.22 22.55 8.86
CA ALA A 12 -2.23 21.53 8.54
C ALA A 12 -1.04 21.58 9.48
N ARG A 13 -0.49 22.77 9.77
CA ARG A 13 0.54 22.94 10.81
C ARG A 13 0.07 22.45 12.17
N ARG A 14 -1.14 22.83 12.59
CA ARG A 14 -1.70 22.43 13.89
C ARG A 14 -1.81 20.91 14.01
N ARG A 15 -2.14 20.22 12.91
CA ARG A 15 -2.20 18.75 12.82
C ARG A 15 -0.84 18.10 12.53
N GLN A 16 0.23 18.89 12.44
CA GLN A 16 1.59 18.44 12.11
C GLN A 16 1.65 17.62 10.80
N LEU A 17 0.85 18.00 9.81
CA LEU A 17 0.84 17.32 8.51
C LEU A 17 2.14 17.60 7.76
N TYR A 18 2.80 16.53 7.34
CA TYR A 18 4.05 16.59 6.59
C TYR A 18 4.22 15.30 5.78
N VAL A 19 4.73 15.43 4.56
CA VAL A 19 5.12 14.29 3.73
C VAL A 19 6.62 14.07 3.89
N ARG A 20 7.02 12.91 4.42
CA ARG A 20 8.44 12.52 4.50
C ARG A 20 9.01 12.37 3.09
N THR A 21 9.98 13.21 2.75
CA THR A 21 10.67 13.20 1.46
C THR A 21 12.01 12.46 1.57
N TYR A 22 12.53 12.03 0.43
CA TYR A 22 13.86 11.44 0.27
C TYR A 22 14.54 12.08 -0.94
N ASN A 23 15.86 12.13 -0.95
CA ASN A 23 16.63 12.70 -2.03
C ASN A 23 16.83 11.70 -3.18
N VAL A 24 16.83 12.21 -4.41
CA VAL A 24 17.15 11.47 -5.63
C VAL A 24 18.17 12.26 -6.43
N ILE A 25 19.27 11.62 -6.82
CA ILE A 25 20.33 12.22 -7.63
C ILE A 25 20.39 11.44 -8.95
N PRO A 26 19.87 11.98 -10.07
CA PRO A 26 19.99 11.33 -11.36
C PRO A 26 21.45 11.35 -11.81
N LEU A 27 21.95 10.23 -12.33
CA LEU A 27 23.33 10.12 -12.85
C LEU A 27 23.35 9.80 -14.35
N GLN A 28 22.36 9.04 -14.83
CA GLN A 28 22.19 8.65 -16.23
C GLN A 28 20.68 8.50 -16.56
N ASP A 29 20.34 8.38 -17.84
CA ASP A 29 18.95 8.27 -18.32
C ASP A 29 18.17 7.13 -17.65
N ALA A 30 18.85 6.02 -17.32
CA ALA A 30 18.23 4.84 -16.70
C ALA A 30 18.46 4.74 -15.18
N GLY A 31 19.12 5.70 -14.52
CA GLY A 31 19.48 5.52 -13.12
C GLY A 31 20.09 6.70 -12.36
N GLY A 32 20.28 6.47 -11.08
CA GLY A 32 20.78 7.46 -10.14
C GLY A 32 20.86 6.90 -8.72
N LEU A 33 21.15 7.79 -7.77
CA LEU A 33 21.16 7.47 -6.34
C LEU A 33 19.81 7.81 -5.73
N ILE A 34 19.32 6.93 -4.87
CA ILE A 34 18.11 7.12 -4.08
C ILE A 34 18.50 7.03 -2.61
N GLU A 35 18.12 8.03 -1.82
CA GLU A 35 18.33 8.02 -0.38
C GLU A 35 17.55 6.89 0.28
N TRP A 36 18.27 6.04 1.03
CA TRP A 36 17.63 5.05 1.89
C TRP A 36 17.10 5.72 3.16
N ILE A 37 15.83 5.45 3.45
CA ILE A 37 15.16 6.00 4.62
C ILE A 37 15.04 4.92 5.70
N PRO A 38 15.64 5.11 6.90
CA PRO A 38 15.60 4.12 7.94
C PRO A 38 14.20 3.98 8.55
N ASN A 39 13.96 2.83 9.18
CA ASN A 39 12.73 2.46 9.87
C ASN A 39 11.50 2.46 8.95
N LEU A 40 11.68 2.03 7.71
CA LEU A 40 10.59 1.75 6.79
C LEU A 40 10.38 0.24 6.67
N ASN A 41 9.12 -0.16 6.59
CA ASN A 41 8.72 -1.51 6.23
C ASN A 41 7.72 -1.43 5.08
N THR A 42 7.79 -2.37 4.15
CA THR A 42 6.84 -2.39 3.03
C THR A 42 5.49 -2.85 3.56
N PHE A 43 4.42 -2.26 3.01
CA PHE A 43 3.05 -2.62 3.41
C PHE A 43 2.79 -4.12 3.27
N ARG A 44 3.31 -4.75 2.21
CA ARG A 44 3.21 -6.20 1.98
C ARG A 44 3.91 -7.03 3.06
N ASN A 45 5.12 -6.65 3.47
CA ASN A 45 5.85 -7.38 4.51
C ASN A 45 5.14 -7.29 5.86
N VAL A 46 4.48 -6.15 6.13
CA VAL A 46 3.64 -5.98 7.32
C VAL A 46 2.38 -6.85 7.25
N LEU A 47 1.64 -6.80 6.14
CA LEU A 47 0.35 -7.50 6.03
C LEU A 47 0.47 -9.01 5.85
N GLY A 48 1.49 -9.50 5.14
CA GLY A 48 1.61 -10.90 4.75
C GLY A 48 1.49 -11.89 5.91
N PRO A 49 2.25 -11.72 7.01
CA PRO A 49 2.13 -12.56 8.21
C PRO A 49 0.74 -12.46 8.86
N LEU A 50 0.22 -11.23 9.02
CA LEU A 50 -1.07 -10.99 9.67
C LEU A 50 -2.24 -11.60 8.88
N MET A 51 -2.20 -11.50 7.54
CA MET A 51 -3.22 -12.09 6.67
C MET A 51 -3.21 -13.62 6.77
N LYS A 52 -2.02 -14.24 6.80
CA LYS A 52 -1.87 -15.70 6.94
C LYS A 52 -2.35 -16.21 8.31
N GLU A 53 -2.15 -15.44 9.37
CA GLU A 53 -2.66 -15.78 10.70
C GLU A 53 -4.20 -15.75 10.76
N LYS A 54 -4.83 -14.82 10.01
CA LYS A 54 -6.29 -14.63 10.03
C LYS A 54 -7.06 -15.43 9.00
N CYS A 55 -6.40 -15.86 7.93
CA CYS A 55 -7.05 -16.56 6.84
C CYS A 55 -6.09 -17.59 6.23
N ASP A 56 -6.41 -18.86 6.41
CA ASP A 56 -5.61 -19.96 5.85
C ASP A 56 -5.64 -20.00 4.31
N SER A 57 -6.64 -19.34 3.71
CA SER A 57 -6.88 -19.34 2.28
C SER A 57 -6.47 -18.04 1.59
N VAL A 58 -5.57 -17.23 2.17
CA VAL A 58 -5.06 -16.02 1.47
C VAL A 58 -4.57 -16.37 0.07
N MET A 59 -4.99 -15.58 -0.90
CA MET A 59 -4.70 -15.85 -2.30
C MET A 59 -3.22 -15.63 -2.60
N SER A 60 -2.62 -16.55 -3.36
CA SER A 60 -1.27 -16.33 -3.88
C SER A 60 -1.29 -15.29 -5.01
N GLU A 61 -0.15 -14.66 -5.30
CA GLU A 61 -0.05 -13.74 -6.45
C GLU A 61 -0.47 -14.41 -7.75
N LYS A 62 0.04 -15.63 -8.00
CA LYS A 62 -0.30 -16.40 -9.19
C LYS A 62 -1.80 -16.62 -9.29
N GLU A 63 -2.42 -17.07 -8.20
CA GLU A 63 -3.86 -17.32 -8.17
C GLU A 63 -4.66 -16.02 -8.39
N TRP A 64 -4.19 -14.89 -7.88
CA TRP A 64 -4.83 -13.60 -8.11
C TRP A 64 -4.79 -13.20 -9.59
N PHE A 65 -3.63 -13.35 -10.23
CA PHE A 65 -3.47 -13.07 -11.66
C PHE A 65 -4.30 -14.01 -12.54
N ASP A 66 -4.33 -15.31 -12.22
CA ASP A 66 -5.10 -16.32 -12.97
C ASP A 66 -6.62 -16.04 -12.90
N ARG A 67 -7.09 -15.41 -11.81
CA ARG A 67 -8.51 -15.06 -11.59
C ARG A 67 -8.86 -13.63 -12.01
N TRP A 68 -7.88 -12.82 -12.43
CA TRP A 68 -8.14 -11.48 -12.91
C TRP A 68 -8.93 -11.52 -14.22
N VAL A 69 -10.05 -10.80 -14.26
CA VAL A 69 -10.88 -10.60 -15.46
C VAL A 69 -10.55 -9.21 -16.07
N PRO A 70 -9.50 -9.08 -16.91
CA PRO A 70 -9.07 -7.78 -17.44
C PRO A 70 -10.15 -7.11 -18.32
N ASN A 71 -10.84 -7.91 -19.13
CA ASN A 71 -11.84 -7.44 -20.10
C ASN A 71 -13.31 -7.66 -19.63
N GLY A 72 -13.51 -7.91 -18.33
CA GLY A 72 -14.86 -8.09 -17.77
C GLY A 72 -15.61 -6.79 -17.59
N THR A 73 -16.93 -6.85 -17.48
CA THR A 73 -17.76 -5.70 -17.11
C THR A 73 -17.49 -5.27 -15.67
N ASP A 74 -17.91 -4.06 -15.32
CA ASP A 74 -17.74 -3.55 -13.96
C ASP A 74 -18.52 -4.40 -12.94
N GLU A 75 -19.69 -4.92 -13.33
CA GLU A 75 -20.50 -5.83 -12.52
C GLU A 75 -19.78 -7.15 -12.25
N GLU A 76 -19.18 -7.76 -13.27
CA GLU A 76 -18.42 -9.00 -13.14
C GLU A 76 -17.19 -8.83 -12.23
N LYS A 77 -16.48 -7.71 -12.39
CA LYS A 77 -15.33 -7.34 -11.53
C LYS A 77 -15.76 -7.11 -10.09
N LEU A 78 -16.87 -6.40 -9.88
CA LEU A 78 -17.42 -6.14 -8.55
C LEU A 78 -17.89 -7.42 -7.87
N GLU A 79 -18.55 -8.31 -8.62
CA GLU A 79 -18.98 -9.61 -8.13
C GLU A 79 -17.77 -10.44 -7.68
N ARG A 80 -16.72 -10.53 -8.51
CA ARG A 80 -15.47 -11.23 -8.18
C ARG A 80 -14.82 -10.66 -6.92
N LEU A 81 -14.74 -9.34 -6.82
CA LEU A 81 -14.17 -8.64 -5.67
C LEU A 81 -14.90 -8.98 -4.37
N ARG A 82 -16.23 -8.97 -4.40
CA ARG A 82 -17.07 -9.27 -3.22
C ARG A 82 -17.09 -10.75 -2.85
N LYS A 83 -17.15 -11.64 -3.84
CA LYS A 83 -17.33 -13.09 -3.62
C LYS A 83 -16.02 -13.83 -3.41
N GLU A 84 -14.91 -13.39 -4.03
CA GLU A 84 -13.64 -14.12 -3.99
C GLU A 84 -12.52 -13.34 -3.28
N TYR A 85 -12.31 -12.06 -3.61
CA TYR A 85 -11.15 -11.33 -3.09
C TYR A 85 -11.34 -10.93 -1.62
N TYR A 86 -12.44 -10.22 -1.28
CA TYR A 86 -12.65 -9.73 0.07
C TYR A 86 -12.70 -10.83 1.16
N PRO A 87 -13.38 -11.98 0.96
CA PRO A 87 -13.41 -13.02 1.99
C PRO A 87 -12.04 -13.63 2.28
N ARG A 88 -11.10 -13.56 1.33
CA ARG A 88 -9.76 -14.16 1.42
C ARG A 88 -8.66 -13.15 1.78
N HIS A 89 -9.00 -11.86 1.90
CA HIS A 89 -8.07 -10.79 2.25
C HIS A 89 -8.65 -9.94 3.39
N PRO A 90 -8.59 -10.44 4.64
CA PRO A 90 -9.15 -9.74 5.78
C PRO A 90 -8.45 -8.39 6.03
N ILE A 91 -9.17 -7.47 6.66
CA ILE A 91 -8.62 -6.16 7.08
C ILE A 91 -7.79 -6.38 8.34
N VAL A 92 -6.46 -6.46 8.18
CA VAL A 92 -5.54 -6.77 9.29
C VAL A 92 -4.60 -5.63 9.67
N MET A 93 -4.53 -4.56 8.87
CA MET A 93 -3.63 -3.42 9.15
C MET A 93 -3.82 -2.81 10.55
N PRO A 94 -5.06 -2.67 11.09
CA PRO A 94 -5.24 -2.14 12.44
C PRO A 94 -4.56 -2.97 13.54
N GLU A 95 -4.29 -4.26 13.30
CA GLU A 95 -3.66 -5.14 14.28
C GLU A 95 -2.17 -4.88 14.41
N TRP A 96 -1.51 -4.46 13.33
CA TRP A 96 -0.09 -4.11 13.36
C TRP A 96 0.20 -2.93 14.29
N PHE A 97 -0.72 -1.96 14.39
CA PHE A 97 -0.57 -0.78 15.25
C PHE A 97 -0.94 -1.02 16.72
N ARG A 98 -1.38 -2.24 17.09
CA ARG A 98 -1.70 -2.56 18.50
C ARG A 98 -0.47 -2.97 19.31
N TYR A 99 0.62 -3.34 18.63
CA TYR A 99 1.90 -3.69 19.21
C TYR A 99 2.86 -2.51 19.11
#